data_AF-A0A101WSS8-F1
#
_entry.id   AF-A0A101WSS8-F1
#
_cell.length_a   1.000
_cell.length_b   1.000
_cell.length_c   1.000
_cell.angle_alpha   90.00
_cell.angle_beta   90.00
_cell.angle_gamma   90.00
#
_symmetry.space_group_name_H-M   'P 1'
#
loop_
_entity.id
_entity.type
_entity.pdbx_description
1 polymer ?
#
loop_
_entity_poly.entity_id
_entity_poly.type
_entity_poly.pdbx_seq_one_letter_code
_entity_poly.pdbx_strand_id
1 'polypeptide(L)'
;MNKVAERTGNIMNDLITDRTSLVIAAEINTIRHQTGKILLAGAIEIGRRLKEAKDLLPHGEWGKWLKESVSYSQRTADKLMQLCEEYGTKLLASPDSDGNSKEVL
;
A
#
# COMPACT_ATOMS: atom_id res chain seq x y z
N MET A 1 -37.27 -11.42 -35.24
CA MET A 1 -36.32 -11.21 -34.14
C MET A 1 -37.04 -11.58 -32.85
N ASN A 2 -36.51 -12.53 -32.08
CA ASN A 2 -37.24 -13.22 -31.01
C ASN A 2 -37.16 -12.46 -29.67
N LYS A 3 -38.31 -12.17 -29.06
CA LYS A 3 -38.48 -11.54 -27.73
C LYS A 3 -37.72 -12.26 -26.60
N VAL A 4 -37.35 -13.53 -26.80
CA VAL A 4 -36.56 -14.34 -25.86
C VAL A 4 -35.09 -13.92 -25.83
N ALA A 5 -34.51 -13.52 -26.97
CA ALA A 5 -33.11 -13.10 -27.05
C ALA A 5 -32.88 -11.75 -26.34
N GLU A 6 -33.80 -10.79 -26.52
CA GLU A 6 -33.77 -9.49 -25.85
C GLU A 6 -33.93 -9.61 -24.33
N ARG A 7 -34.78 -10.53 -23.87
CA ARG A 7 -35.02 -10.78 -22.44
C ARG A 7 -33.80 -11.38 -21.75
N THR A 8 -33.04 -12.22 -22.46
CA THR A 8 -31.81 -12.83 -21.94
C THR A 8 -30.66 -11.82 -21.89
N GLY A 9 -30.55 -10.94 -22.90
CA GLY A 9 -29.57 -9.85 -22.91
C GLY A 9 -29.74 -8.85 -21.76
N ASN A 10 -30.99 -8.52 -21.40
CA ASN A 10 -31.26 -7.62 -20.28
C ASN A 10 -30.98 -8.26 -18.91
N ILE A 11 -31.25 -9.56 -18.73
CA ILE A 11 -30.96 -10.27 -17.48
C ILE A 11 -29.45 -10.40 -17.26
N MET A 12 -28.67 -10.67 -18.31
CA MET A 12 -27.21 -10.71 -18.21
C MET A 12 -26.61 -9.32 -17.89
N ASN A 13 -27.23 -8.24 -18.35
CA ASN A 13 -26.80 -6.87 -18.05
C ASN A 13 -27.15 -6.44 -16.61
N ASP A 14 -28.30 -6.86 -16.08
CA ASP A 14 -28.73 -6.57 -14.69
C ASP A 14 -27.89 -7.33 -13.66
N LEU A 15 -27.54 -8.60 -13.95
CA LEU A 15 -26.70 -9.43 -13.08
C LEU A 15 -25.25 -8.95 -12.99
N ILE A 16 -24.76 -8.19 -13.97
CA ILE A 16 -23.41 -7.58 -13.97
C ILE A 16 -23.41 -6.24 -13.20
N THR A 17 -24.59 -5.65 -12.92
CA THR A 17 -24.72 -4.28 -12.43
C THR A 17 -25.15 -4.18 -10.96
N ASP A 18 -25.39 -5.30 -10.27
CA ASP A 18 -25.88 -5.25 -8.90
C ASP A 18 -24.73 -4.97 -7.91
N ARG A 19 -24.52 -3.68 -7.61
CA ARG A 19 -23.55 -3.22 -6.61
C ARG A 19 -23.99 -3.63 -5.20
N THR A 20 -23.78 -4.88 -4.86
CA THR A 20 -24.07 -5.40 -3.52
C THR A 20 -23.10 -4.82 -2.49
N SER A 21 -23.54 -4.72 -1.24
CA SER A 21 -22.67 -4.30 -0.12
C SER A 21 -21.44 -5.20 0.02
N LEU A 22 -21.56 -6.50 -0.30
CA LEU A 22 -20.46 -7.47 -0.26
C LEU A 22 -19.39 -7.16 -1.32
N VAL A 23 -19.80 -6.83 -2.56
CA VAL A 23 -18.88 -6.44 -3.63
C VAL A 23 -18.13 -5.16 -3.26
N ILE A 24 -18.84 -4.13 -2.78
CA ILE A 24 -18.22 -2.87 -2.34
C ILE A 24 -17.23 -3.11 -1.19
N ALA A 25 -17.57 -3.98 -0.23
CA ALA A 25 -16.67 -4.32 0.86
C ALA A 25 -15.39 -5.03 0.37
N ALA A 26 -15.50 -5.91 -0.63
CA ALA A 26 -14.35 -6.57 -1.24
C ALA A 26 -13.43 -5.55 -1.97
N GLU A 27 -14.02 -4.59 -2.69
CA GLU A 27 -13.30 -3.51 -3.36
C GLU A 27 -12.54 -2.62 -2.36
N ILE A 28 -13.22 -2.16 -1.30
CA ILE A 28 -12.59 -1.34 -0.24
C ILE A 28 -11.41 -2.08 0.38
N ASN A 29 -11.57 -3.37 0.70
CA ASN A 29 -10.49 -4.17 1.28
C ASN A 29 -9.32 -4.36 0.32
N THR A 30 -9.60 -4.51 -0.97
CA THR A 30 -8.57 -4.61 -2.00
C THR A 30 -7.76 -3.31 -2.07
N ILE A 31 -8.44 -2.17 -2.17
CA ILE A 31 -7.80 -0.83 -2.19
C ILE A 31 -6.99 -0.61 -0.91
N ARG A 32 -7.56 -0.92 0.26
CA ARG A 32 -6.89 -0.80 1.56
C ARG A 32 -5.61 -1.65 1.60
N HIS A 33 -5.66 -2.89 1.14
CA HIS A 33 -4.50 -3.78 1.14
C HIS A 33 -3.39 -3.27 0.21
N GLN A 34 -3.74 -2.91 -1.03
CA GLN A 34 -2.80 -2.37 -2.01
C GLN A 34 -2.15 -1.07 -1.52
N THR A 35 -2.97 -0.15 -1.01
CA THR A 35 -2.49 1.13 -0.45
C THR A 35 -1.60 0.90 0.76
N GLY A 36 -1.96 -0.05 1.62
CA GLY A 36 -1.15 -0.45 2.78
C GLY A 36 0.25 -0.91 2.39
N LYS A 37 0.39 -1.72 1.32
CA LYS A 37 1.69 -2.16 0.81
C LYS A 37 2.54 -0.98 0.33
N ILE A 38 1.95 -0.07 -0.43
CA ILE A 38 2.64 1.12 -0.95
C ILE A 38 3.09 2.03 0.20
N LEU A 39 2.19 2.30 1.17
CA LEU A 39 2.51 3.14 2.33
C LEU A 39 3.61 2.51 3.19
N LEU A 40 3.58 1.20 3.41
CA LEU A 40 4.61 0.48 4.15
C LEU A 40 5.98 0.58 3.47
N ALA A 41 6.03 0.36 2.15
CA ALA A 41 7.26 0.49 1.38
C ALA A 41 7.81 1.93 1.44
N GLY A 42 6.95 2.94 1.30
CA GLY A 42 7.33 4.34 1.43
C GLY A 42 7.86 4.68 2.83
N ALA A 43 7.21 4.18 3.89
CA ALA A 43 7.63 4.39 5.26
C ALA A 43 9.03 3.80 5.56
N ILE A 44 9.31 2.61 5.02
CA ILE A 44 10.62 1.95 5.13
C ILE A 44 11.70 2.82 4.44
N GLU A 45 11.44 3.27 3.21
CA GLU A 45 12.42 4.08 2.47
C GLU A 45 12.69 5.43 3.15
N ILE A 46 11.64 6.07 3.69
CA ILE A 46 11.82 7.30 4.49
C ILE A 46 12.70 7.00 5.72
N GLY A 47 12.43 5.91 6.44
CA GLY A 47 13.25 5.47 7.57
C GLY A 47 14.73 5.29 7.20
N ARG A 48 15.00 4.70 6.03
CA ARG A 48 16.36 4.53 5.50
C ARG A 48 17.07 5.88 5.28
N ARG A 49 16.40 6.84 4.64
CA ARG A 49 16.94 8.20 4.41
C ARG A 49 17.11 8.99 5.70
N LEU A 50 16.24 8.78 6.68
CA LEU A 50 16.37 9.39 7.99
C LEU A 50 17.62 8.88 8.73
N LYS A 51 17.97 7.59 8.63
CA LYS A 51 19.24 7.06 9.15
C LYS A 51 20.44 7.73 8.47
N GLU A 52 20.46 7.76 7.14
CA GLU A 52 21.52 8.44 6.37
C GLU A 52 21.68 9.92 6.77
N ALA A 53 20.58 10.66 6.85
CA ALA A 53 20.62 12.08 7.23
C ALA A 53 21.14 12.28 8.66
N LYS A 54 20.73 11.42 9.61
CA LYS A 54 21.15 11.50 11.02
C LYS A 54 22.66 11.30 11.19
N ASP A 55 23.26 10.41 10.40
CA ASP A 55 24.71 10.12 10.45
C ASP A 55 25.56 11.27 9.88
N LEU A 56 24.98 12.13 9.04
CA LEU A 56 25.64 13.29 8.45
C LEU A 56 25.54 14.55 9.32
N LEU A 57 24.65 14.57 10.31
CA LEU A 57 24.35 15.76 11.10
C LEU A 57 25.22 15.84 12.36
N PRO A 58 25.69 17.05 12.74
CA PRO A 58 26.34 17.26 14.02
C PRO A 58 25.42 16.93 15.20
N HIS A 59 26.02 16.59 16.35
CA HIS A 59 25.29 16.39 17.59
C HIS A 59 24.44 17.62 17.95
N GLY A 60 23.18 17.38 18.33
CA GLY A 60 22.24 18.44 18.74
C GLY A 60 21.38 19.02 17.60
N GLU A 61 21.79 18.90 16.34
CA GLU A 61 21.05 19.48 15.21
C GLU A 61 19.86 18.64 14.74
N TRP A 62 19.81 17.36 15.12
CA TRP A 62 18.80 16.40 14.64
C TRP A 62 17.35 16.88 14.82
N GLY A 63 16.99 17.35 16.01
CA GLY A 63 15.61 17.76 16.31
C GLY A 63 15.16 18.99 15.52
N LYS A 64 16.07 19.96 15.34
CA LYS A 64 15.83 21.17 14.54
C LYS A 64 15.68 20.80 13.07
N TRP A 65 16.61 20.00 12.54
CA TRP A 65 16.59 19.55 11.15
C TRP A 65 15.31 18.81 10.80
N LEU A 66 14.84 17.90 11.67
CA LEU A 66 13.58 17.18 11.46
C LEU A 66 12.38 18.12 11.28
N LYS A 67 12.29 19.16 12.12
CA LYS A 67 11.19 20.12 12.08
C LYS A 67 11.26 21.00 10.83
N GLU A 68 12.44 21.50 10.50
CA GLU A 68 12.63 22.51 9.45
C GLU A 68 12.69 21.89 8.04
N SER A 69 13.28 20.70 7.89
CA SER A 69 13.53 20.09 6.58
C SER A 69 12.46 19.11 6.13
N VAL A 70 11.86 18.34 7.07
CA VAL A 70 10.92 17.25 6.73
C VAL A 70 9.62 17.27 7.54
N SER A 71 9.42 18.30 8.37
CA SER A 71 8.21 18.48 9.19
C SER A 71 7.86 17.28 10.09
N TYR A 72 8.87 16.54 10.56
CA TYR A 72 8.65 15.39 11.45
C TYR A 72 8.93 15.71 12.91
N SER A 73 8.17 15.06 13.78
CA SER A 73 8.56 14.92 15.18
C SER A 73 9.66 13.87 15.31
N GLN A 74 10.49 13.97 16.35
CA GLN A 74 11.49 12.96 16.67
C GLN A 74 10.86 11.56 16.83
N ARG A 75 9.72 11.46 17.52
CA ARG A 75 8.97 10.22 17.69
C ARG A 75 8.54 9.59 16.35
N THR A 76 8.12 10.40 15.39
CA THR A 76 7.74 9.90 14.06
C THR A 76 8.97 9.38 13.32
N ALA A 77 10.06 10.15 13.33
CA ALA A 77 11.31 9.76 12.67
C ALA A 77 11.88 8.46 13.25
N ASP A 78 11.93 8.34 14.59
CA ASP A 78 12.44 7.15 15.27
C ASP A 78 11.62 5.90 14.90
N LYS A 79 10.29 6.00 14.84
CA LYS A 79 9.42 4.90 14.41
C LYS A 79 9.68 4.47 12.96
N LEU A 80 9.87 5.42 12.05
CA LEU A 80 10.16 5.12 10.64
C LEU A 80 11.54 4.47 10.49
N MET A 81 12.55 4.96 11.20
CA MET A 81 13.89 4.37 11.23
C MET A 81 13.86 2.94 11.79
N GLN A 82 13.13 2.69 12.87
CA GLN A 82 12.93 1.36 13.44
C GLN A 82 12.24 0.41 12.45
N LEU A 83 11.18 0.89 11.77
CA LEU A 83 10.48 0.09 10.76
C LEU A 83 11.41 -0.34 9.62
N CYS A 84 12.28 0.56 9.15
CA CYS A 84 13.30 0.25 8.15
C CYS A 84 14.30 -0.81 8.66
N GLU A 85 14.70 -0.75 9.92
CA GLU A 85 15.64 -1.69 10.51
C GLU A 85 15.04 -3.11 10.65
N GLU A 86 13.77 -3.20 11.05
CA GLU A 86 13.09 -4.48 11.25
C GLU A 86 12.63 -5.15 9.95
N TYR A 87 12.19 -4.36 8.96
CA TYR A 87 11.52 -4.86 7.75
C TYR A 87 12.24 -4.55 6.45
N GLY A 88 13.23 -3.65 6.43
CA GLY A 88 13.90 -3.21 5.21
C GLY A 88 14.63 -4.34 4.48
N THR A 89 15.23 -5.28 5.21
CA THR A 89 15.88 -6.47 4.62
C THR A 89 14.89 -7.53 4.17
N LYS A 90 13.74 -7.65 4.85
CA LYS A 90 12.70 -8.64 4.53
C LYS A 90 11.91 -8.30 3.28
N LEU A 91 11.64 -7.02 3.02
CA LEU A 91 10.90 -6.59 1.84
C LEU A 91 11.73 -6.74 0.55
N LEU A 92 13.05 -6.52 0.62
CA LEU A 92 13.96 -6.67 -0.52
C LEU A 92 14.22 -8.13 -0.91
N ALA A 93 13.99 -9.07 0.00
CA ALA A 93 14.21 -10.50 -0.22
C ALA A 93 13.05 -11.22 -0.93
N SER A 94 11.94 -10.54 -1.21
CA SER A 94 10.80 -11.14 -1.94
C SER A 94 10.27 -10.20 -3.03
N PRO A 95 11.01 -9.99 -4.13
CA PRO A 95 10.39 -9.57 -5.38
C PRO A 95 9.66 -10.80 -5.95
N ASP A 96 8.34 -10.68 -6.09
CA ASP A 96 7.51 -11.56 -6.91
C ASP A 96 7.23 -12.99 -6.40
N SER A 97 6.16 -13.12 -5.60
CA SER A 97 5.32 -14.31 -5.62
C SER A 97 3.86 -13.93 -5.37
N ASP A 98 3.30 -13.08 -6.23
CA ASP A 98 1.84 -12.99 -6.42
C ASP A 98 1.54 -12.93 -7.92
N GLY A 99 2.14 -13.86 -8.67
CA GLY A 99 1.58 -14.32 -9.94
C GLY A 99 0.46 -15.30 -9.61
N ASN A 100 -0.76 -14.79 -9.39
CA ASN A 100 -1.95 -15.64 -9.28
C ASN A 100 -2.28 -16.22 -10.66
N SER A 101 -1.57 -17.28 -11.03
CA SER A 101 -1.97 -18.24 -12.05
C SER A 101 -3.22 -18.96 -11.56
N LYS A 102 -4.40 -18.43 -11.89
CA LYS A 102 -5.58 -19.28 -12.03
C LYS A 102 -5.64 -19.77 -13.47
N GLU A 103 -4.83 -20.78 -13.75
CA GLU A 103 -5.06 -21.67 -14.88
C GLU A 103 -5.81 -22.92 -14.37
N VAL A 104 -6.95 -23.18 -15.02
CA VAL A 104 -7.64 -24.46 -15.27
C VAL A 104 -7.85 -25.47 -14.14
N LEU A 105 -9.13 -25.65 -13.78
CA LEU A 105 -9.85 -26.92 -13.91
C LEU A 105 -11.27 -26.66 -14.44
#